data_AF-A0A357ZKC4-F1
#
_entry.id   AF-A0A357ZKC4-F1
#
_cell.length_a   1.000
_cell.length_b   1.000
_cell.length_c   1.000
_cell.angle_alpha   90.00
_cell.angle_beta   90.00
_cell.angle_gamma   90.00
#
_symmetry.space_group_name_H-M   'P 1'
#
loop_
_entity.id
_entity.type
_entity.pdbx_description
1 polymer ?
#
loop_
_entity_poly.entity_id
_entity_poly.type
_entity_poly.pdbx_seq_one_letter_code
_entity_poly.pdbx_strand_id
1 'polypeptide(L)'
;MDDRDEGSVWTQYCRRHAMQAGCALCDAAKENIWPSRPWQFAVLTWSEEQNIARLGRRAWQYFAPLLLNEMPDKTLLEVAPNASSWLLSMAEFIDNPDELFLPLCQRILDLPFVSKPASTSGDPVQEAINHPVGGVTLALGKFWYKIADPNQHDSLPDNVEALFRQICNVDKKQFRHGRVVLAMYLPALCKVARAWTKENLLPYFHWHNPEARAMWAGFLSSPHYHPSLMADLKADFLETAAHYDELGDYLGSRFVHFLTDVALARIDGYSSGDFRKTFAQLPQGGLNVAADKMWRFCEAAGDRREEFWKNRIQPFWKEVRPKSKNWLSPEISQSLAELCLAAGDEFPAALKMLGNWLKPHPSYYSLVSRFYHKTLETISRADSKEHLDKMEAGPQAALLKNFPEESLQFLVAIIPTDPSSWWGGREELQQCLKDIAEAKPELRDDRHWQELNENCRRATR
;
A
#
# COMPACT_ATOMS: atom_id res chain seq x y z
N MET A 1 -35.14 8.56 -23.84
CA MET A 1 -33.80 7.98 -23.99
C MET A 1 -33.25 7.87 -22.58
N ASP A 2 -32.74 6.71 -22.17
CA ASP A 2 -32.25 6.54 -20.79
C ASP A 2 -31.06 7.49 -20.54
N ASP A 3 -30.90 8.02 -19.34
CA ASP A 3 -29.84 9.00 -18.97
C ASP A 3 -28.43 8.46 -19.28
N ARG A 4 -28.27 7.12 -19.32
CA ARG A 4 -27.02 6.44 -19.69
C ARG A 4 -26.74 6.45 -21.20
N ASP A 5 -27.78 6.42 -22.03
CA ASP A 5 -27.62 6.44 -23.49
C ASP A 5 -27.19 7.81 -23.98
N GLU A 6 -27.70 8.90 -23.38
CA GLU A 6 -27.30 10.27 -23.74
C GLU A 6 -25.83 10.56 -23.37
N GLY A 7 -25.37 10.12 -22.20
CA GLY A 7 -23.97 10.30 -21.79
C GLY A 7 -22.97 9.53 -22.65
N SER A 8 -23.34 8.32 -23.09
CA SER A 8 -22.57 7.51 -24.04
C SER A 8 -22.43 8.20 -25.39
N VAL A 9 -23.52 8.76 -25.92
CA VAL A 9 -23.54 9.48 -27.21
C VAL A 9 -22.69 10.75 -27.15
N TRP A 10 -22.80 11.54 -26.08
CA TRP A 10 -22.00 12.76 -25.95
C TRP A 10 -20.51 12.45 -25.79
N THR A 11 -20.15 11.47 -24.97
CA THR A 11 -18.74 11.07 -24.82
C THR A 11 -18.13 10.65 -26.16
N GLN A 12 -18.85 9.84 -26.95
CA GLN A 12 -18.39 9.43 -28.28
C GLN A 12 -18.27 10.62 -29.25
N TYR A 13 -19.23 11.55 -29.23
CA TYR A 13 -19.17 12.72 -30.09
C TYR A 13 -18.04 13.66 -29.66
N CYS A 14 -17.85 13.96 -28.38
CA CYS A 14 -16.73 14.78 -27.89
C CYS A 14 -15.37 14.16 -28.25
N ARG A 15 -15.28 12.83 -28.29
CA ARG A 15 -14.06 12.10 -28.69
C ARG A 15 -13.76 12.21 -30.19
N ARG A 16 -14.80 12.12 -31.03
CA ARG A 16 -14.68 12.15 -32.51
C ARG A 16 -14.66 13.56 -33.09
N HIS A 17 -15.38 14.49 -32.48
CA HIS A 17 -15.70 15.84 -32.98
C HIS A 17 -15.48 16.91 -31.91
N ALA A 18 -14.34 16.86 -31.21
CA ALA A 18 -14.01 17.72 -30.08
C ALA A 18 -14.17 19.22 -30.37
N MET A 19 -13.73 19.68 -31.55
CA MET A 19 -13.81 21.10 -31.91
C MET A 19 -15.24 21.52 -32.24
N GLN A 20 -16.03 20.68 -32.91
CA GLN A 20 -17.44 20.97 -33.19
C GLN A 20 -18.25 21.01 -31.90
N ALA A 21 -18.02 20.04 -31.00
CA ALA A 21 -18.62 20.03 -29.67
C ALA A 21 -18.25 21.30 -28.89
N GLY A 22 -16.97 21.66 -28.90
CA GLY A 22 -16.47 22.87 -28.28
C GLY A 22 -17.06 24.16 -28.86
N CYS A 23 -17.18 24.29 -30.18
CA CYS A 23 -17.83 25.43 -30.82
C CYS A 23 -19.30 25.55 -30.41
N ALA A 24 -20.04 24.44 -30.38
CA ALA A 24 -21.43 24.44 -29.92
C ALA A 24 -21.56 24.89 -28.45
N LEU A 25 -20.64 24.46 -27.59
CA LEU A 25 -20.59 24.93 -26.19
C LEU A 25 -20.21 26.41 -26.09
N CYS A 26 -19.30 26.91 -26.92
CA CYS A 26 -18.96 28.33 -27.00
C CYS A 26 -20.13 29.19 -27.47
N ASP A 27 -20.87 28.73 -28.47
CA ASP A 27 -22.01 29.48 -29.00
C ASP A 27 -23.14 29.55 -27.96
N ALA A 28 -23.40 28.45 -27.25
CA ALA A 28 -24.30 28.46 -26.10
C ALA A 28 -23.81 29.42 -25.00
N ALA A 29 -22.52 29.43 -24.69
CA ALA A 29 -21.93 30.32 -23.69
C ALA A 29 -22.10 31.81 -24.05
N LYS A 30 -21.96 32.18 -25.34
CA LYS A 30 -22.20 33.56 -25.82
C LYS A 30 -23.65 34.01 -25.62
N GLU A 31 -24.60 33.07 -25.67
CA GLU A 31 -26.02 33.30 -25.37
C GLU A 31 -26.32 33.20 -23.86
N ASN A 32 -25.29 33.07 -23.02
CA ASN A 32 -25.38 32.86 -21.58
C ASN A 32 -26.13 31.56 -21.19
N ILE A 33 -26.07 30.56 -22.06
CA ILE A 33 -26.63 29.22 -21.86
C ILE A 33 -25.49 28.27 -21.47
N TRP A 34 -25.55 27.74 -20.24
CA TRP A 34 -24.48 26.92 -19.65
C TRP A 34 -24.97 25.52 -19.29
N PRO A 35 -25.11 24.61 -20.27
CA PRO A 35 -25.66 23.29 -20.02
C PRO A 35 -24.61 22.40 -19.33
N SER A 36 -24.81 22.13 -18.03
CA SER A 36 -23.81 21.47 -17.19
C SER A 36 -23.44 20.06 -17.67
N ARG A 37 -24.41 19.22 -18.04
CA ARG A 37 -24.17 17.85 -18.54
C ARG A 37 -23.26 17.82 -19.78
N PRO A 38 -23.56 18.55 -20.88
CA PRO A 38 -22.63 18.66 -22.01
C PRO A 38 -21.22 19.10 -21.63
N TRP A 39 -21.08 20.08 -20.73
CA TRP A 39 -19.78 20.52 -20.24
C TRP A 39 -19.05 19.44 -19.44
N GLN A 40 -19.75 18.70 -18.56
CA GLN A 40 -19.18 17.57 -17.81
C GLN A 40 -18.61 16.51 -18.76
N PHE A 41 -19.38 16.07 -19.76
CA PHE A 41 -18.93 15.05 -20.72
C PHE A 41 -17.78 15.52 -21.61
N ALA A 42 -17.83 16.78 -22.06
CA ALA A 42 -16.77 17.36 -22.86
C ALA A 42 -15.45 17.41 -22.08
N VAL A 43 -15.48 18.00 -20.88
CA VAL A 43 -14.29 18.12 -20.01
C VAL A 43 -13.76 16.75 -19.62
N LEU A 44 -14.64 15.80 -19.25
CA LEU A 44 -14.24 14.42 -18.96
C LEU A 44 -13.49 13.78 -20.13
N THR A 45 -14.06 13.87 -21.32
CA THR A 45 -13.49 13.25 -22.53
C THR A 45 -12.12 13.85 -22.85
N TRP A 46 -11.97 15.16 -22.68
CA TRP A 46 -10.71 15.86 -22.96
C TRP A 46 -9.65 15.64 -21.88
N SER A 47 -10.05 15.32 -20.64
CA SER A 47 -9.13 15.01 -19.54
C SER A 47 -8.61 13.58 -19.54
N GLU A 48 -9.25 12.65 -20.26
CA GLU A 48 -8.79 11.25 -20.38
C GLU A 48 -7.34 11.16 -20.87
N GLU A 49 -6.54 10.30 -20.26
CA GLU A 49 -5.11 10.11 -20.56
C GLU A 49 -4.87 9.79 -22.05
N GLN A 50 -5.69 8.92 -22.66
CA GLN A 50 -5.59 8.63 -24.10
C GLN A 50 -5.82 9.85 -25.01
N ASN A 51 -6.49 10.90 -24.53
CA ASN A 51 -6.90 12.04 -25.33
C ASN A 51 -6.09 13.31 -25.00
N ILE A 52 -5.43 13.39 -23.84
CA ILE A 52 -4.79 14.63 -23.35
C ILE A 52 -3.75 15.18 -24.34
N ALA A 53 -2.90 14.31 -24.88
CA ALA A 53 -1.82 14.70 -25.77
C ALA A 53 -2.30 15.21 -27.14
N ARG A 54 -3.42 14.68 -27.65
CA ARG A 54 -3.96 15.02 -28.99
C ARG A 54 -5.01 16.12 -28.95
N LEU A 55 -5.91 16.06 -27.97
CA LEU A 55 -7.12 16.87 -27.90
C LEU A 55 -7.13 17.76 -26.66
N GLY A 56 -6.83 17.19 -25.49
CA GLY A 56 -7.01 17.87 -24.21
C GLY A 56 -6.21 19.16 -24.08
N ARG A 57 -4.95 19.20 -24.53
CA ARG A 57 -4.14 20.44 -24.51
C ARG A 57 -4.68 21.54 -25.43
N ARG A 58 -5.17 21.17 -26.61
CA ARG A 58 -5.76 22.15 -27.54
C ARG A 58 -7.10 22.65 -27.02
N ALA A 59 -7.94 21.75 -26.51
CA ALA A 59 -9.19 22.09 -25.86
C ALA A 59 -8.96 23.02 -24.65
N TRP A 60 -7.88 22.81 -23.89
CA TRP A 60 -7.53 23.63 -22.73
C TRP A 60 -7.34 25.09 -23.13
N GLN A 61 -6.56 25.35 -24.19
CA GLN A 61 -6.28 26.70 -24.68
C GLN A 61 -7.55 27.49 -25.05
N TYR A 62 -8.60 26.81 -25.51
CA TYR A 62 -9.85 27.48 -25.93
C TYR A 62 -10.91 27.53 -24.84
N PHE A 63 -11.07 26.46 -24.07
CA PHE A 63 -12.25 26.31 -23.21
C PHE A 63 -11.96 26.52 -21.72
N ALA A 64 -10.73 26.32 -21.26
CA ALA A 64 -10.41 26.63 -19.86
C ALA A 64 -10.54 28.14 -19.53
N PRO A 65 -10.23 29.10 -20.44
CA PRO A 65 -10.55 30.52 -20.22
C PRO A 65 -12.05 30.79 -20.01
N LEU A 66 -12.93 30.04 -20.67
CA LEU A 66 -14.38 30.14 -20.46
C LEU A 66 -14.77 29.64 -19.06
N LEU A 67 -14.18 28.52 -18.63
CA LEU A 67 -14.36 28.00 -17.27
C LEU A 67 -13.81 28.95 -16.20
N LEU A 68 -12.76 29.73 -16.51
CA LEU A 68 -12.17 30.69 -15.57
C LEU A 68 -12.94 32.02 -15.52
N ASN A 69 -13.31 32.57 -16.68
CA ASN A 69 -13.75 33.96 -16.77
C ASN A 69 -15.26 34.15 -16.97
N GLU A 70 -15.96 33.15 -17.54
CA GLU A 70 -17.33 33.35 -18.05
C GLU A 70 -18.37 32.39 -17.43
N MET A 71 -18.02 31.12 -17.19
CA MET A 71 -18.96 30.12 -16.68
C MET A 71 -19.50 30.52 -15.30
N PRO A 72 -20.83 30.55 -15.05
CA PRO A 72 -21.37 30.88 -13.75
C PRO A 72 -20.99 29.86 -12.67
N ASP A 73 -20.76 30.31 -11.43
CA ASP A 73 -20.32 29.44 -10.32
C ASP A 73 -21.27 28.28 -10.05
N LYS A 74 -22.58 28.47 -10.25
CA LYS A 74 -23.56 27.38 -10.13
C LYS A 74 -23.28 26.24 -11.11
N THR A 75 -22.99 26.58 -12.38
CA THR A 75 -22.65 25.58 -13.39
C THR A 75 -21.27 25.01 -13.13
N LEU A 76 -20.30 25.85 -12.76
CA LEU A 76 -18.94 25.40 -12.46
C LEU A 76 -18.92 24.42 -11.28
N LEU A 77 -19.77 24.62 -10.26
CA LEU A 77 -19.96 23.70 -9.15
C LEU A 77 -20.38 22.29 -9.63
N GLU A 78 -21.26 22.21 -10.62
CA GLU A 78 -21.69 20.94 -11.22
C GLU A 78 -20.58 20.32 -12.09
N VAL A 79 -19.76 21.14 -12.77
CA VAL A 79 -18.67 20.68 -13.66
C VAL A 79 -17.37 20.40 -12.90
N ALA A 80 -17.25 20.85 -11.65
CA ALA A 80 -16.03 20.83 -10.85
C ALA A 80 -15.34 19.45 -10.75
N PRO A 81 -16.04 18.31 -10.61
CA PRO A 81 -15.38 17.01 -10.60
C PRO A 81 -14.57 16.77 -11.88
N ASN A 82 -15.16 17.04 -13.05
CA ASN A 82 -14.49 16.88 -14.35
C ASN A 82 -13.40 17.93 -14.55
N ALA A 83 -13.66 19.19 -14.15
CA ALA A 83 -12.67 20.26 -14.24
C ALA A 83 -11.42 19.97 -13.39
N SER A 84 -11.59 19.42 -12.18
CA SER A 84 -10.48 19.02 -11.33
C SER A 84 -9.65 17.86 -11.91
N SER A 85 -10.30 16.90 -12.57
CA SER A 85 -9.62 15.85 -13.33
C SER A 85 -8.83 16.42 -14.52
N TRP A 86 -9.41 17.40 -15.22
CA TRP A 86 -8.71 18.06 -16.32
C TRP A 86 -7.48 18.85 -15.86
N LEU A 87 -7.59 19.58 -14.74
CA LEU A 87 -6.46 20.23 -14.07
C LEU A 87 -5.35 19.22 -13.75
N LEU A 88 -5.71 18.07 -13.16
CA LEU A 88 -4.76 17.01 -12.83
C LEU A 88 -4.03 16.47 -14.06
N SER A 89 -4.76 16.22 -15.15
CA SER A 89 -4.16 15.78 -16.43
C SER A 89 -3.28 16.86 -17.05
N MET A 90 -3.62 18.14 -16.88
CA MET A 90 -2.87 19.25 -17.45
C MET A 90 -1.61 19.60 -16.67
N ALA A 91 -1.53 19.29 -15.37
CA ALA A 91 -0.43 19.68 -14.48
C ALA A 91 0.98 19.33 -15.02
N GLU A 92 1.13 18.27 -15.82
CA GLU A 92 2.41 17.90 -16.47
C GLU A 92 2.80 18.82 -17.64
N PHE A 93 1.81 19.43 -18.29
CA PHE A 93 1.97 20.17 -19.54
C PHE A 93 1.91 21.69 -19.38
N ILE A 94 1.65 22.20 -18.17
CA ILE A 94 1.59 23.63 -17.90
C ILE A 94 3.00 24.20 -17.71
N ASP A 95 3.36 25.19 -18.54
CA ASP A 95 4.64 25.91 -18.43
C ASP A 95 4.47 27.30 -17.81
N ASN A 96 3.33 27.95 -18.02
CA ASN A 96 2.95 29.20 -17.35
C ASN A 96 1.71 28.97 -16.46
N PRO A 97 1.89 28.76 -15.14
CA PRO A 97 0.79 28.39 -14.25
C PRO A 97 -0.07 29.59 -13.83
N ASP A 98 0.47 30.80 -13.86
CA ASP A 98 -0.13 31.98 -13.23
C ASP A 98 -1.29 32.59 -14.06
N GLU A 99 -1.32 32.36 -15.38
CA GLU A 99 -2.36 32.93 -16.24
C GLU A 99 -3.70 32.20 -16.15
N LEU A 100 -3.69 30.89 -15.91
CA LEU A 100 -4.89 30.05 -16.09
C LEU A 100 -4.97 28.90 -15.11
N PHE A 101 -3.89 28.16 -14.89
CA PHE A 101 -3.91 26.95 -14.05
C PHE A 101 -4.18 27.29 -12.59
N LEU A 102 -3.38 28.16 -11.97
CA LEU A 102 -3.56 28.54 -10.56
C LEU A 102 -4.83 29.36 -10.32
N PRO A 103 -5.20 30.33 -11.18
CA PRO A 103 -6.48 31.01 -11.06
C PRO A 103 -7.69 30.07 -11.13
N LEU A 104 -7.67 29.05 -12.00
CA LEU A 104 -8.76 28.08 -12.08
C LEU A 104 -8.79 27.15 -10.86
N CYS A 105 -7.63 26.73 -10.34
CA CYS A 105 -7.53 26.02 -9.06
C CYS A 105 -8.18 26.85 -7.93
N GLN A 106 -7.79 28.13 -7.81
CA GLN A 106 -8.34 29.06 -6.83
C GLN A 106 -9.86 29.19 -6.98
N ARG A 107 -10.35 29.42 -8.21
CA ARG A 107 -11.77 29.56 -8.51
C ARG A 107 -12.57 28.33 -8.06
N ILE A 108 -12.07 27.13 -8.34
CA ILE A 108 -12.72 25.89 -7.88
C ILE A 108 -12.70 25.79 -6.37
N LEU A 109 -11.59 26.12 -5.69
CA LEU A 109 -11.50 26.07 -4.22
C LEU A 109 -12.45 27.03 -3.52
N ASP A 110 -12.81 28.14 -4.17
CA ASP A 110 -13.74 29.14 -3.64
C ASP A 110 -15.22 28.78 -3.82
N LEU A 111 -15.53 27.71 -4.57
CA LEU A 111 -16.90 27.22 -4.74
C LEU A 111 -17.48 26.67 -3.42
N PRO A 112 -18.79 26.81 -3.19
CA PRO A 112 -19.44 26.44 -1.94
C PRO A 112 -19.76 24.93 -1.88
N PHE A 113 -18.73 24.08 -1.79
CA PHE A 113 -18.93 22.63 -1.68
C PHE A 113 -19.56 22.24 -0.35
N VAL A 114 -20.60 21.41 -0.42
CA VAL A 114 -21.25 20.87 0.79
C VAL A 114 -20.34 19.83 1.42
N SER A 115 -19.81 20.14 2.61
CA SER A 115 -19.07 19.17 3.41
C SER A 115 -20.01 18.12 3.97
N LYS A 116 -19.76 16.85 3.62
CA LYS A 116 -20.36 15.71 4.31
C LYS A 116 -19.55 15.37 5.57
N PRO A 117 -20.19 14.78 6.60
CA PRO A 117 -19.44 14.21 7.72
C PRO A 117 -18.47 13.14 7.20
N ALA A 118 -17.33 12.99 7.88
CA ALA A 118 -16.34 11.98 7.50
C ALA A 118 -16.98 10.60 7.65
N SER A 119 -16.84 9.77 6.62
CA SER A 119 -17.27 8.38 6.69
C SER A 119 -16.38 7.62 7.67
N THR A 120 -17.00 6.94 8.63
CA THR A 120 -16.29 6.07 9.57
C THR A 120 -15.95 4.72 8.95
N SER A 121 -16.70 4.29 7.93
CA SER A 121 -16.50 3.02 7.23
C SER A 121 -15.87 3.15 5.84
N GLY A 122 -15.81 4.36 5.28
CA GLY A 122 -15.24 4.65 3.97
C GLY A 122 -13.71 4.74 3.99
N ASP A 123 -13.11 4.61 2.80
CA ASP A 123 -11.70 4.93 2.55
C ASP A 123 -11.56 6.45 2.35
N PRO A 124 -10.97 7.19 3.31
CA PRO A 124 -10.86 8.65 3.22
C PRO A 124 -10.07 9.12 1.99
N VAL A 125 -9.10 8.32 1.52
CA VAL A 125 -8.29 8.66 0.36
C VAL A 125 -9.14 8.55 -0.90
N GLN A 126 -9.91 7.47 -1.07
CA GLN A 126 -10.83 7.32 -2.20
C GLN A 126 -11.88 8.43 -2.23
N GLU A 127 -12.44 8.82 -1.08
CA GLU A 127 -13.35 9.96 -1.02
C GLU A 127 -12.67 11.27 -1.40
N ALA A 128 -11.43 11.48 -0.93
CA ALA A 128 -10.69 12.69 -1.18
C ALA A 128 -10.31 12.86 -2.66
N ILE A 129 -9.73 11.85 -3.30
CA ILE A 129 -9.29 11.94 -4.71
C ILE A 129 -10.47 12.10 -5.68
N ASN A 130 -11.67 11.66 -5.29
CA ASN A 130 -12.89 11.80 -6.09
C ASN A 130 -13.67 13.10 -5.78
N HIS A 131 -13.26 13.88 -4.79
CA HIS A 131 -13.86 15.17 -4.48
C HIS A 131 -13.14 16.31 -5.23
N PRO A 132 -13.83 17.34 -5.77
CA PRO A 132 -13.19 18.40 -6.55
C PRO A 132 -12.03 19.10 -5.85
N VAL A 133 -12.17 19.39 -4.55
CA VAL A 133 -11.07 19.97 -3.74
C VAL A 133 -9.85 19.04 -3.69
N GLY A 134 -10.05 17.73 -3.52
CA GLY A 134 -8.95 16.77 -3.52
C GLY A 134 -8.32 16.63 -4.91
N GLY A 135 -9.14 16.64 -5.97
CA GLY A 135 -8.66 16.67 -7.37
C GLY A 135 -7.81 17.91 -7.68
N VAL A 136 -8.24 19.10 -7.25
CA VAL A 136 -7.44 20.33 -7.35
C VAL A 136 -6.14 20.20 -6.54
N THR A 137 -6.21 19.65 -5.35
CA THR A 137 -5.01 19.44 -4.50
C THR A 137 -4.02 18.46 -5.16
N LEU A 138 -4.51 17.39 -5.79
CA LEU A 138 -3.67 16.46 -6.56
C LEU A 138 -3.03 17.16 -7.76
N ALA A 139 -3.79 18.02 -8.47
CA ALA A 139 -3.27 18.78 -9.60
C ALA A 139 -2.15 19.74 -9.15
N LEU A 140 -2.36 20.46 -8.05
CA LEU A 140 -1.36 21.35 -7.45
C LEU A 140 -0.13 20.58 -6.97
N GLY A 141 -0.33 19.43 -6.31
CA GLY A 141 0.76 18.54 -5.90
C GLY A 141 1.58 18.07 -7.10
N LYS A 142 0.92 17.55 -8.14
CA LYS A 142 1.58 17.09 -9.37
C LYS A 142 2.35 18.20 -10.08
N PHE A 143 1.75 19.38 -10.18
CA PHE A 143 2.41 20.57 -10.72
C PHE A 143 3.63 20.96 -9.87
N TRP A 144 3.48 20.99 -8.55
CA TRP A 144 4.59 21.27 -7.63
C TRP A 144 5.75 20.28 -7.82
N TYR A 145 5.50 18.98 -7.93
CA TYR A 145 6.56 18.00 -8.23
C TYR A 145 7.26 18.23 -9.57
N LYS A 146 6.55 18.75 -10.59
CA LYS A 146 7.16 19.09 -11.88
C LYS A 146 8.17 20.24 -11.74
N ILE A 147 7.85 21.25 -10.93
CA ILE A 147 8.67 22.45 -10.79
C ILE A 147 9.67 22.39 -9.63
N ALA A 148 9.46 21.49 -8.66
CA ALA A 148 10.33 21.35 -7.51
C ALA A 148 11.68 20.76 -7.92
N ASP A 149 12.78 21.45 -7.57
CA ASP A 149 14.11 20.86 -7.64
C ASP A 149 14.32 19.95 -6.42
N PRO A 150 14.50 18.63 -6.60
CA PRO A 150 14.70 17.69 -5.49
C PRO A 150 15.99 17.92 -4.69
N ASN A 151 16.91 18.77 -5.20
CA ASN A 151 18.17 19.14 -4.57
C ASN A 151 18.15 20.53 -3.91
N GLN A 152 17.10 21.34 -4.15
CA GLN A 152 16.90 22.60 -3.43
C GLN A 152 16.03 22.36 -2.19
N HIS A 153 16.55 22.78 -1.03
CA HIS A 153 15.82 22.80 0.22
C HIS A 153 15.23 24.19 0.45
N ASP A 154 14.51 24.68 -0.56
CA ASP A 154 13.87 25.98 -0.52
C ASP A 154 12.37 25.82 -0.24
N SER A 155 11.76 26.87 0.29
CA SER A 155 10.34 26.92 0.63
C SER A 155 9.44 26.55 -0.55
N LEU A 156 8.16 26.30 -0.27
CA LEU A 156 7.17 26.18 -1.34
C LEU A 156 7.15 27.49 -2.17
N PRO A 157 6.95 27.42 -3.50
CA PRO A 157 6.70 28.61 -4.30
C PRO A 157 5.49 29.39 -3.76
N ASP A 158 5.59 30.71 -3.63
CA ASP A 158 4.60 31.56 -2.94
C ASP A 158 3.14 31.29 -3.37
N ASN A 159 2.92 31.14 -4.68
CA ASN A 159 1.61 30.90 -5.29
C ASN A 159 1.04 29.52 -4.94
N VAL A 160 1.88 28.48 -4.89
CA VAL A 160 1.50 27.13 -4.46
C VAL A 160 1.32 27.09 -2.94
N GLU A 161 2.20 27.75 -2.18
CA GLU A 161 2.12 27.83 -0.73
C GLU A 161 0.80 28.46 -0.29
N ALA A 162 0.39 29.57 -0.91
CA ALA A 162 -0.86 30.25 -0.58
C ALA A 162 -2.08 29.32 -0.73
N LEU A 163 -2.14 28.55 -1.81
CA LEU A 163 -3.22 27.59 -2.07
C LEU A 163 -3.19 26.42 -1.08
N PHE A 164 -2.01 25.85 -0.80
CA PHE A 164 -1.87 24.80 0.20
C PHE A 164 -2.27 25.29 1.59
N ARG A 165 -1.89 26.52 1.95
CA ARG A 165 -2.27 27.13 3.24
C ARG A 165 -3.78 27.38 3.32
N GLN A 166 -4.41 27.80 2.22
CA GLN A 166 -5.87 27.90 2.14
C GLN A 166 -6.54 26.53 2.39
N ILE A 167 -6.03 25.46 1.77
CA ILE A 167 -6.55 24.10 1.94
C ILE A 167 -6.37 23.60 3.39
N CYS A 168 -5.28 23.99 4.05
CA CYS A 168 -5.04 23.67 5.45
C CYS A 168 -5.95 24.43 6.44
N ASN A 169 -6.77 25.39 5.99
CA ASN A 169 -7.69 26.12 6.86
C ASN A 169 -8.80 25.21 7.43
N VAL A 170 -8.79 25.01 8.75
CA VAL A 170 -9.72 24.15 9.49
C VAL A 170 -11.12 24.71 9.64
N ASP A 171 -11.27 26.03 9.65
CA ASP A 171 -12.58 26.65 9.78
C ASP A 171 -13.47 26.32 8.56
N LYS A 172 -12.83 25.94 7.44
CA LYS A 172 -13.48 25.52 6.21
C LYS A 172 -13.52 24.00 6.08
N LYS A 173 -14.63 23.40 6.53
CA LYS A 173 -14.89 21.95 6.43
C LYS A 173 -14.80 21.40 5.00
N GLN A 174 -15.11 22.22 3.98
CA GLN A 174 -15.00 21.83 2.57
C GLN A 174 -13.58 21.44 2.14
N PHE A 175 -12.54 21.85 2.89
CA PHE A 175 -11.16 21.56 2.56
C PHE A 175 -10.59 20.27 3.16
N ARG A 176 -11.41 19.50 3.91
CA ARG A 176 -10.99 18.21 4.48
C ARG A 176 -10.37 17.28 3.44
N HIS A 177 -11.01 17.12 2.29
CA HIS A 177 -10.50 16.26 1.22
C HIS A 177 -9.15 16.75 0.67
N GLY A 178 -8.93 18.06 0.62
CA GLY A 178 -7.62 18.61 0.25
C GLY A 178 -6.55 18.30 1.29
N ARG A 179 -6.85 18.41 2.59
CA ARG A 179 -5.89 18.04 3.66
C ARG A 179 -5.50 16.56 3.62
N VAL A 180 -6.45 15.67 3.34
CA VAL A 180 -6.18 14.24 3.14
C VAL A 180 -5.21 14.02 1.97
N VAL A 181 -5.42 14.73 0.86
CA VAL A 181 -4.49 14.66 -0.29
C VAL A 181 -3.13 15.24 0.07
N LEU A 182 -3.05 16.37 0.79
CA LEU A 182 -1.76 16.92 1.25
C LEU A 182 -1.01 15.94 2.17
N ALA A 183 -1.72 15.15 2.98
CA ALA A 183 -1.12 14.10 3.80
C ALA A 183 -0.42 13.01 2.94
N MET A 184 -0.89 12.75 1.72
CA MET A 184 -0.22 11.84 0.78
C MET A 184 1.16 12.37 0.35
N TYR A 185 1.34 13.68 0.37
CA TYR A 185 2.59 14.37 0.01
C TYR A 185 3.47 14.71 1.22
N LEU A 186 3.08 14.28 2.42
CA LEU A 186 3.71 14.65 3.68
C LEU A 186 5.24 14.41 3.72
N PRO A 187 5.79 13.27 3.25
CA PRO A 187 7.24 13.08 3.24
C PRO A 187 7.99 14.11 2.40
N ALA A 188 7.46 14.46 1.23
CA ALA A 188 8.09 15.43 0.33
C ALA A 188 7.93 16.85 0.87
N LEU A 189 6.75 17.21 1.38
CA LEU A 189 6.51 18.51 2.01
C LEU A 189 7.44 18.70 3.21
N CYS A 190 7.66 17.66 4.03
CA CYS A 190 8.61 17.72 5.14
C CYS A 190 10.07 17.87 4.68
N LYS A 191 10.44 17.28 3.54
CA LYS A 191 11.79 17.39 2.96
C LYS A 191 12.09 18.80 2.43
N VAL A 192 11.10 19.43 1.78
CA VAL A 192 11.25 20.73 1.09
C VAL A 192 10.90 21.90 2.02
N ALA A 193 9.77 21.83 2.73
CA ALA A 193 9.22 22.90 3.56
C ALA A 193 8.83 22.39 4.97
N ARG A 194 9.82 21.94 5.75
CA ARG A 194 9.58 21.35 7.09
C ARG A 194 8.83 22.29 8.04
N ALA A 195 9.22 23.56 8.13
CA ALA A 195 8.60 24.53 9.04
C ALA A 195 7.12 24.74 8.69
N TRP A 196 6.83 24.95 7.40
CA TRP A 196 5.46 25.04 6.89
C TRP A 196 4.65 23.78 7.20
N THR A 197 5.22 22.60 6.97
CA THR A 197 4.54 21.31 7.21
C THR A 197 4.18 21.12 8.69
N LYS A 198 5.11 21.49 9.59
CA LYS A 198 4.88 21.45 11.04
C LYS A 198 3.73 22.34 11.49
N GLU A 199 3.68 23.55 10.95
CA GLU A 199 2.65 24.53 11.32
C GLU A 199 1.28 24.14 10.75
N ASN A 200 1.24 23.74 9.48
CA ASN A 200 -0.01 23.71 8.71
C ASN A 200 -0.61 22.30 8.54
N LEU A 201 0.13 21.21 8.79
CA LEU A 201 -0.35 19.86 8.48
C LEU A 201 -0.21 18.86 9.63
N LEU A 202 0.92 18.86 10.35
CA LEU A 202 1.15 17.93 11.46
C LEU A 202 0.11 18.00 12.60
N PRO A 203 -0.48 19.16 12.97
CA PRO A 203 -1.47 19.22 14.05
C PRO A 203 -2.71 18.34 13.81
N TYR A 204 -2.95 17.92 12.57
CA TYR A 204 -4.09 17.08 12.21
C TYR A 204 -3.82 15.58 12.35
N PHE A 205 -2.58 15.16 12.65
CA PHE A 205 -2.25 13.76 12.93
C PHE A 205 -2.50 13.36 14.39
N HIS A 206 -2.63 14.35 15.29
CA HIS A 206 -2.99 14.11 16.69
C HIS A 206 -4.35 13.43 16.79
N TRP A 207 -4.44 12.30 17.49
CA TRP A 207 -5.68 11.52 17.60
C TRP A 207 -6.83 12.23 18.35
N HIS A 208 -6.52 13.32 19.06
CA HIS A 208 -7.54 14.24 19.60
C HIS A 208 -8.25 15.06 18.51
N ASN A 209 -7.69 15.12 17.30
CA ASN A 209 -8.27 15.78 16.15
C ASN A 209 -9.25 14.84 15.44
N PRO A 210 -10.49 15.28 15.13
CA PRO A 210 -11.48 14.45 14.44
C PRO A 210 -11.07 14.05 13.01
N GLU A 211 -10.05 14.68 12.41
CA GLU A 211 -9.53 14.34 11.09
C GLU A 211 -8.33 13.38 11.12
N ALA A 212 -7.84 12.99 12.31
CA ALA A 212 -6.65 12.16 12.46
C ALA A 212 -6.67 10.89 11.61
N ARG A 213 -7.76 10.11 11.68
CA ARG A 213 -7.95 8.91 10.86
C ARG A 213 -7.73 9.20 9.37
N ALA A 214 -8.28 10.31 8.87
CA ALA A 214 -8.21 10.67 7.46
C ALA A 214 -6.81 11.15 7.06
N MET A 215 -6.12 11.86 7.96
CA MET A 215 -4.73 12.27 7.76
C MET A 215 -3.78 11.07 7.76
N TRP A 216 -3.96 10.14 8.69
CA TRP A 216 -3.24 8.86 8.70
C TRP A 216 -3.52 8.06 7.43
N ALA A 217 -4.77 8.01 6.95
CA ALA A 217 -5.09 7.36 5.69
C ALA A 217 -4.32 7.95 4.50
N GLY A 218 -4.26 9.29 4.41
CA GLY A 218 -3.48 9.99 3.38
C GLY A 218 -1.98 9.67 3.46
N PHE A 219 -1.38 9.74 4.64
CA PHE A 219 0.04 9.39 4.80
C PHE A 219 0.33 7.91 4.48
N LEU A 220 -0.51 6.99 4.96
CA LEU A 220 -0.35 5.54 4.80
C LEU A 220 -0.70 5.04 3.39
N SER A 221 -1.19 5.89 2.49
CA SER A 221 -1.37 5.51 1.08
C SER A 221 -0.03 5.35 0.35
N SER A 222 1.00 6.11 0.74
CA SER A 222 2.36 6.03 0.20
C SER A 222 3.40 6.38 1.27
N PRO A 223 3.50 5.58 2.35
CA PRO A 223 4.32 5.93 3.51
C PRO A 223 5.80 5.79 3.17
N HIS A 224 6.58 6.83 3.47
CA HIS A 224 8.02 6.85 3.27
C HIS A 224 8.73 7.33 4.53
N TYR A 225 9.85 6.68 4.83
CA TYR A 225 10.72 7.10 5.91
C TYR A 225 11.44 8.41 5.55
N HIS A 226 11.28 9.41 6.42
CA HIS A 226 12.10 10.62 6.42
C HIS A 226 12.48 10.93 7.87
N PRO A 227 13.79 10.98 8.25
CA PRO A 227 14.21 11.05 9.65
C PRO A 227 13.57 12.19 10.43
N SER A 228 13.57 13.39 9.83
CA SER A 228 12.97 14.58 10.43
C SER A 228 11.46 14.44 10.63
N LEU A 229 10.76 13.85 9.66
CA LEU A 229 9.31 13.64 9.75
C LEU A 229 8.99 12.64 10.86
N MET A 230 9.73 11.53 10.92
CA MET A 230 9.50 10.51 11.95
C MET A 230 9.83 11.01 13.35
N ALA A 231 10.81 11.91 13.50
CA ALA A 231 11.07 12.56 14.77
C ALA A 231 9.89 13.46 15.20
N ASP A 232 9.31 14.20 14.25
CA ASP A 232 8.21 15.12 14.51
C ASP A 232 6.88 14.39 14.78
N LEU A 233 6.63 13.27 14.10
CA LEU A 233 5.41 12.44 14.26
C LEU A 233 5.52 11.38 15.36
N LYS A 234 6.64 11.30 16.10
CA LYS A 234 6.93 10.12 16.93
C LYS A 234 5.81 9.77 17.90
N ALA A 235 5.27 10.75 18.63
CA ALA A 235 4.23 10.50 19.60
C ALA A 235 2.96 9.94 18.94
N ASP A 236 2.45 10.65 17.94
CA ASP A 236 1.21 10.30 17.22
C ASP A 236 1.33 8.98 16.46
N PHE A 237 2.51 8.71 15.88
CA PHE A 237 2.79 7.46 15.17
C PHE A 237 2.72 6.24 16.08
N LEU A 238 3.29 6.34 17.29
CA LEU A 238 3.22 5.24 18.26
C LEU A 238 1.83 5.13 18.89
N GLU A 239 1.15 6.25 19.12
CA GLU A 239 -0.24 6.30 19.63
C GLU A 239 -1.24 5.65 18.65
N THR A 240 -0.96 5.69 17.34
CA THR A 240 -1.80 5.10 16.30
C THR A 240 -2.12 3.61 16.52
N ALA A 241 -1.26 2.86 17.22
CA ALA A 241 -1.58 1.47 17.58
C ALA A 241 -2.77 1.33 18.52
N ALA A 242 -3.03 2.31 19.39
CA ALA A 242 -4.22 2.35 20.26
C ALA A 242 -5.52 2.61 19.47
N HIS A 243 -5.39 3.19 18.27
CA HIS A 243 -6.50 3.55 17.38
C HIS A 243 -6.61 2.59 16.18
N TYR A 244 -6.04 1.38 16.28
CA TYR A 244 -6.07 0.40 15.19
C TYR A 244 -7.50 0.11 14.71
N ASP A 245 -8.44 -0.03 15.64
CA ASP A 245 -9.84 -0.33 15.31
C ASP A 245 -10.51 0.84 14.57
N GLU A 246 -10.12 2.09 14.85
CA GLU A 246 -10.61 3.28 14.13
C GLU A 246 -10.06 3.35 12.71
N LEU A 247 -8.84 2.86 12.46
CA LEU A 247 -8.30 2.74 11.11
C LEU A 247 -9.12 1.75 10.25
N GLY A 248 -9.58 0.67 10.89
CA GLY A 248 -10.18 -0.49 10.21
C GLY A 248 -9.14 -1.36 9.52
N ASP A 249 -9.52 -2.57 9.12
CA ASP A 249 -8.57 -3.63 8.71
C ASP A 249 -7.61 -3.22 7.59
N TYR A 250 -8.10 -2.52 6.57
CA TYR A 250 -7.30 -2.14 5.41
C TYR A 250 -6.21 -1.11 5.77
N LEU A 251 -6.56 -0.01 6.44
CA LEU A 251 -5.60 1.01 6.86
C LEU A 251 -4.75 0.53 8.03
N GLY A 252 -5.32 -0.25 8.95
CA GLY A 252 -4.61 -0.88 10.06
C GLY A 252 -3.49 -1.81 9.57
N SER A 253 -3.75 -2.61 8.54
CA SER A 253 -2.72 -3.44 7.90
C SER A 253 -1.58 -2.59 7.31
N ARG A 254 -1.90 -1.50 6.59
CA ARG A 254 -0.89 -0.57 6.05
C ARG A 254 -0.06 0.09 7.15
N PHE A 255 -0.71 0.51 8.24
CA PHE A 255 -0.02 1.04 9.41
C PHE A 255 0.95 0.02 9.99
N VAL A 256 0.52 -1.23 10.20
CA VAL A 256 1.39 -2.26 10.80
C VAL A 256 2.53 -2.67 9.86
N HIS A 257 2.29 -2.71 8.55
CA HIS A 257 3.36 -2.89 7.58
C HIS A 257 4.43 -1.80 7.75
N PHE A 258 4.04 -0.53 7.78
CA PHE A 258 4.97 0.58 7.95
C PHE A 258 5.64 0.60 9.34
N LEU A 259 4.90 0.31 10.41
CA LEU A 259 5.42 0.16 11.77
C LEU A 259 6.51 -0.92 11.85
N THR A 260 6.29 -2.05 11.18
CA THR A 260 7.27 -3.14 11.12
C THR A 260 8.52 -2.71 10.35
N ASP A 261 8.35 -1.98 9.24
CA ASP A 261 9.47 -1.47 8.44
C ASP A 261 10.34 -0.51 9.26
N VAL A 262 9.70 0.41 9.97
CA VAL A 262 10.37 1.39 10.84
C VAL A 262 11.09 0.70 12.01
N ALA A 263 10.45 -0.31 12.63
CA ALA A 263 11.04 -1.06 13.74
C ALA A 263 12.26 -1.89 13.30
N LEU A 264 12.21 -2.53 12.12
CA LEU A 264 13.34 -3.27 11.56
C LEU A 264 14.49 -2.32 11.13
N ALA A 265 14.15 -1.15 10.60
CA ALA A 265 15.14 -0.16 10.20
C ALA A 265 15.98 0.40 11.37
N ARG A 266 15.48 0.32 12.61
CA ARG A 266 16.14 0.83 13.84
C ARG A 266 16.52 2.30 13.71
N ILE A 267 15.52 3.11 13.37
CA ILE A 267 15.70 4.54 13.09
C ILE A 267 16.06 5.32 14.37
N ASP A 268 16.84 6.39 14.21
CA ASP A 268 17.25 7.25 15.32
C ASP A 268 16.04 7.89 16.01
N GLY A 269 16.15 8.06 17.33
CA GLY A 269 15.08 8.61 18.16
C GLY A 269 14.00 7.60 18.56
N TYR A 270 14.02 6.36 18.06
CA TYR A 270 13.10 5.29 18.47
C TYR A 270 13.84 4.19 19.23
N SER A 271 13.28 3.79 20.38
CA SER A 271 13.83 2.69 21.16
C SER A 271 13.10 1.37 20.91
N SER A 272 13.77 0.23 21.15
CA SER A 272 13.12 -1.08 21.15
C SER A 272 11.95 -1.15 22.16
N GLY A 273 12.01 -0.35 23.23
CA GLY A 273 10.93 -0.21 24.22
C GLY A 273 9.69 0.50 23.66
N ASP A 274 9.86 1.50 22.80
CA ASP A 274 8.77 2.20 22.12
C ASP A 274 7.99 1.23 21.23
N PHE A 275 8.70 0.50 20.37
CA PHE A 275 8.05 -0.49 19.51
C PHE A 275 7.44 -1.63 20.31
N ARG A 276 8.10 -2.13 21.36
CA ARG A 276 7.53 -3.19 22.20
C ARG A 276 6.18 -2.80 22.80
N LYS A 277 6.06 -1.57 23.33
CA LYS A 277 4.79 -1.05 23.85
C LYS A 277 3.74 -0.88 22.76
N THR A 278 4.16 -0.46 21.57
CA THR A 278 3.29 -0.22 20.42
C THR A 278 2.73 -1.53 19.87
N PHE A 279 3.58 -2.52 19.57
CA PHE A 279 3.16 -3.85 19.14
C PHE A 279 2.29 -4.56 20.19
N ALA A 280 2.49 -4.30 21.48
CA ALA A 280 1.66 -4.90 22.54
C ALA A 280 0.21 -4.38 22.56
N GLN A 281 -0.08 -3.25 21.92
CA GLN A 281 -1.43 -2.69 21.80
C GLN A 281 -2.18 -3.20 20.57
N LEU A 282 -1.48 -3.78 19.59
CA LEU A 282 -2.10 -4.27 18.38
C LEU A 282 -3.02 -5.47 18.65
N PRO A 283 -4.18 -5.55 17.98
CA PRO A 283 -4.99 -6.76 17.99
C PRO A 283 -4.29 -7.90 17.25
N GLN A 284 -4.84 -9.11 17.36
CA GLN A 284 -4.28 -10.32 16.74
C GLN A 284 -4.07 -10.15 15.22
N GLY A 285 -5.01 -9.51 14.53
CA GLY A 285 -4.90 -9.24 13.09
C GLY A 285 -3.66 -8.40 12.74
N GLY A 286 -3.37 -7.36 13.54
CA GLY A 286 -2.17 -6.55 13.38
C GLY A 286 -0.89 -7.36 13.63
N LEU A 287 -0.86 -8.17 14.70
CA LEU A 287 0.30 -9.04 14.97
C LEU A 287 0.55 -10.06 13.85
N ASN A 288 -0.51 -10.61 13.26
CA ASN A 288 -0.41 -11.50 12.10
C ASN A 288 0.23 -10.77 10.90
N VAL A 289 -0.19 -9.53 10.60
CA VAL A 289 0.39 -8.70 9.53
C VAL A 289 1.87 -8.42 9.77
N ALA A 290 2.27 -8.13 11.01
CA ALA A 290 3.67 -7.91 11.37
C ALA A 290 4.54 -9.15 11.13
N ALA A 291 4.04 -10.32 11.52
CA ALA A 291 4.74 -11.59 11.30
C ALA A 291 4.89 -11.93 9.81
N ASP A 292 3.81 -11.75 9.03
CA ASP A 292 3.83 -11.95 7.58
C ASP A 292 4.85 -11.02 6.90
N LYS A 293 4.87 -9.74 7.30
CA LYS A 293 5.79 -8.76 6.74
C LYS A 293 7.26 -9.11 6.98
N MET A 294 7.61 -9.61 8.17
CA MET A 294 8.99 -9.97 8.52
C MET A 294 9.59 -11.04 7.61
N TRP A 295 8.85 -12.12 7.33
CA TRP A 295 9.38 -13.20 6.48
C TRP A 295 9.48 -12.76 5.01
N ARG A 296 8.50 -12.02 4.50
CA ARG A 296 8.56 -11.46 3.14
C ARG A 296 9.75 -10.53 2.95
N PHE A 297 10.10 -9.77 3.97
CA PHE A 297 11.28 -8.89 3.94
C PHE A 297 12.59 -9.68 3.98
N CYS A 298 12.65 -10.73 4.79
CA CYS A 298 13.80 -11.62 4.81
C CYS A 298 13.99 -12.30 3.44
N GLU A 299 12.91 -12.77 2.82
CA GLU A 299 12.97 -13.39 1.48
C GLU A 299 13.35 -12.37 0.39
N ALA A 300 12.72 -11.19 0.39
CA ALA A 300 13.02 -10.13 -0.57
C ALA A 300 14.45 -9.58 -0.46
N ALA A 301 15.15 -9.80 0.67
CA ALA A 301 16.55 -9.44 0.82
C ALA A 301 17.49 -10.27 -0.08
N GLY A 302 17.01 -11.37 -0.67
CA GLY A 302 17.75 -12.16 -1.66
C GLY A 302 19.10 -12.63 -1.10
N ASP A 303 20.20 -12.25 -1.75
CA ASP A 303 21.56 -12.63 -1.35
C ASP A 303 22.01 -12.01 -0.02
N ARG A 304 21.25 -11.05 0.54
CA ARG A 304 21.53 -10.44 1.85
C ARG A 304 20.63 -10.95 2.97
N ARG A 305 19.88 -12.04 2.75
CA ARG A 305 18.92 -12.57 3.73
C ARG A 305 19.56 -12.94 5.07
N GLU A 306 20.77 -13.51 5.08
CA GLU A 306 21.48 -13.90 6.30
C GLU A 306 21.94 -12.67 7.10
N GLU A 307 22.46 -11.64 6.42
CA GLU A 307 22.83 -10.36 7.03
C GLU A 307 21.58 -9.67 7.59
N PHE A 308 20.50 -9.63 6.80
CA PHE A 308 19.24 -9.04 7.19
C PHE A 308 18.65 -9.75 8.43
N TRP A 309 18.71 -11.08 8.46
CA TRP A 309 18.31 -11.87 9.61
C TRP A 309 19.08 -11.45 10.88
N LYS A 310 20.42 -11.45 10.82
CA LYS A 310 21.29 -11.11 11.97
C LYS A 310 21.09 -9.69 12.46
N ASN A 311 20.99 -8.74 11.54
CA ASN A 311 21.03 -7.31 11.86
C ASN A 311 19.65 -6.71 12.13
N ARG A 312 18.57 -7.34 11.64
CA ARG A 312 17.21 -6.77 11.66
C ARG A 312 16.21 -7.68 12.36
N ILE A 313 16.02 -8.91 11.87
CA ILE A 313 15.00 -9.81 12.38
C ILE A 313 15.35 -10.34 13.78
N GLN A 314 16.57 -10.83 13.99
CA GLN A 314 16.99 -11.38 15.27
C GLN A 314 16.92 -10.34 16.42
N PRO A 315 17.42 -9.10 16.25
CA PRO A 315 17.26 -8.04 17.26
C PRO A 315 15.80 -7.69 17.50
N PHE A 316 14.98 -7.57 16.45
CA PHE A 316 13.55 -7.31 16.59
C PHE A 316 12.87 -8.38 17.45
N TRP A 317 13.13 -9.66 17.18
CA TRP A 317 12.53 -10.77 17.92
C TRP A 317 12.90 -10.76 19.41
N LYS A 318 14.17 -10.46 19.71
CA LYS A 318 14.69 -10.42 21.09
C LYS A 318 14.19 -9.20 21.87
N GLU A 319 14.12 -8.04 21.22
CA GLU A 319 13.95 -6.78 21.93
C GLU A 319 12.56 -6.16 21.75
N VAL A 320 11.93 -6.31 20.60
CA VAL A 320 10.68 -5.60 20.25
C VAL A 320 9.46 -6.49 20.44
N ARG A 321 9.55 -7.78 20.14
CA ARG A 321 8.41 -8.69 20.19
C ARG A 321 7.64 -8.59 21.53
N PRO A 322 6.31 -8.41 21.50
CA PRO A 322 5.48 -8.49 22.69
C PRO A 322 5.70 -9.80 23.46
N LYS A 323 5.72 -9.71 24.80
CA LYS A 323 5.85 -10.88 25.67
C LYS A 323 4.52 -11.60 25.92
N SER A 324 3.41 -11.10 25.36
CA SER A 324 2.07 -11.66 25.55
C SER A 324 1.89 -13.01 24.85
N LYS A 325 0.91 -13.79 25.32
CA LYS A 325 0.50 -15.06 24.70
C LYS A 325 -0.19 -14.88 23.33
N ASN A 326 -0.54 -13.65 22.92
CA ASN A 326 -1.19 -13.35 21.64
C ASN A 326 -0.28 -13.61 20.41
N TRP A 327 1.00 -13.95 20.60
CA TRP A 327 1.87 -14.42 19.51
C TRP A 327 1.73 -15.92 19.19
N LEU A 328 0.66 -16.57 19.63
CA LEU A 328 0.44 -18.02 19.51
C LEU A 328 -0.66 -18.39 18.49
N SER A 329 -0.95 -17.54 17.51
CA SER A 329 -1.92 -17.82 16.45
C SER A 329 -1.35 -18.79 15.39
N PRO A 330 -2.21 -19.58 14.73
CA PRO A 330 -1.80 -20.41 13.60
C PRO A 330 -1.14 -19.60 12.48
N GLU A 331 -1.62 -18.40 12.19
CA GLU A 331 -1.11 -17.53 11.12
C GLU A 331 0.30 -16.99 11.44
N ILE A 332 0.55 -16.64 12.71
CA ILE A 332 1.89 -16.26 13.15
C ILE A 332 2.81 -17.47 13.08
N SER A 333 2.39 -18.64 13.57
CA SER A 333 3.18 -19.87 13.48
C SER A 333 3.59 -20.17 12.04
N GLN A 334 2.66 -20.06 11.08
CA GLN A 334 2.96 -20.22 9.66
C GLN A 334 3.98 -19.17 9.20
N SER A 335 3.77 -17.90 9.50
CA SER A 335 4.69 -16.82 9.12
C SER A 335 6.10 -17.00 9.71
N LEU A 336 6.20 -17.53 10.93
CA LEU A 336 7.48 -17.85 11.56
C LEU A 336 8.16 -19.08 10.93
N ALA A 337 7.37 -20.06 10.49
CA ALA A 337 7.91 -21.18 9.72
C ALA A 337 8.47 -20.69 8.38
N GLU A 338 7.74 -19.82 7.68
CA GLU A 338 8.20 -19.16 6.45
C GLU A 338 9.48 -18.36 6.68
N LEU A 339 9.55 -17.67 7.81
CA LEU A 339 10.70 -16.88 8.22
C LEU A 339 11.94 -17.75 8.48
N CYS A 340 11.79 -18.91 9.13
CA CYS A 340 12.89 -19.87 9.30
C CYS A 340 13.46 -20.26 7.94
N LEU A 341 12.60 -20.65 7.01
CA LEU A 341 13.00 -21.04 5.65
C LEU A 341 13.62 -19.88 4.85
N ALA A 342 13.10 -18.66 5.03
CA ALA A 342 13.62 -17.45 4.39
C ALA A 342 14.98 -16.99 4.96
N ALA A 343 15.40 -17.48 6.12
CA ALA A 343 16.68 -17.12 6.75
C ALA A 343 17.91 -17.73 6.06
N GLY A 344 17.73 -18.64 5.10
CA GLY A 344 18.84 -19.24 4.34
C GLY A 344 19.79 -20.01 5.25
N ASP A 345 21.09 -19.71 5.18
CA ASP A 345 22.10 -20.38 6.02
C ASP A 345 21.94 -20.11 7.52
N GLU A 346 21.16 -19.08 7.89
CA GLU A 346 20.78 -18.83 9.28
C GLU A 346 19.57 -19.66 9.75
N PHE A 347 19.08 -20.60 8.93
CA PHE A 347 17.98 -21.49 9.26
C PHE A 347 18.14 -22.20 10.63
N PRO A 348 19.30 -22.78 11.00
CA PRO A 348 19.47 -23.37 12.32
C PRO A 348 19.30 -22.36 13.47
N ALA A 349 19.84 -21.15 13.31
CA ALA A 349 19.71 -20.09 14.31
C ALA A 349 18.27 -19.58 14.40
N ALA A 350 17.57 -19.50 13.26
CA ALA A 350 16.16 -19.15 13.18
C ALA A 350 15.28 -20.20 13.87
N LEU A 351 15.46 -21.47 13.54
CA LEU A 351 14.70 -22.56 14.16
C LEU A 351 14.95 -22.64 15.67
N LYS A 352 16.19 -22.48 16.13
CA LYS A 352 16.50 -22.45 17.56
C LYS A 352 15.76 -21.32 18.29
N MET A 353 15.59 -20.17 17.64
CA MET A 353 14.95 -18.99 18.25
C MET A 353 13.42 -19.03 18.15
N LEU A 354 12.88 -19.55 17.04
CA LEU A 354 11.46 -19.49 16.69
C LEU A 354 10.73 -20.83 16.89
N GLY A 355 11.44 -21.95 17.01
CA GLY A 355 10.88 -23.31 17.02
C GLY A 355 9.77 -23.53 18.06
N ASN A 356 9.92 -22.96 19.26
CA ASN A 356 8.92 -23.05 20.32
C ASN A 356 7.59 -22.31 20.01
N TRP A 357 7.56 -21.52 18.94
CA TRP A 357 6.40 -20.78 18.46
C TRP A 357 5.75 -21.44 17.24
N LEU A 358 6.41 -22.45 16.67
CA LEU A 358 5.86 -23.25 15.60
C LEU A 358 4.84 -24.24 16.17
N LYS A 359 3.77 -24.42 15.41
CA LYS A 359 2.72 -25.37 15.67
C LYS A 359 2.38 -26.10 14.38
N PRO A 360 1.89 -27.34 14.50
CA PRO A 360 1.33 -28.04 13.37
C PRO A 360 0.22 -27.25 12.69
N HIS A 361 0.25 -27.19 11.35
CA HIS A 361 -0.73 -26.44 10.57
C HIS A 361 -1.36 -27.32 9.47
N PRO A 362 -2.68 -27.24 9.23
CA PRO A 362 -3.34 -28.00 8.16
C PRO A 362 -2.74 -27.77 6.77
N SER A 363 -2.18 -26.57 6.53
CA SER A 363 -1.53 -26.19 5.28
C SER A 363 -0.01 -26.44 5.27
N TYR A 364 0.52 -27.36 6.07
CA TYR A 364 1.96 -27.68 6.10
C TYR A 364 2.53 -28.01 4.70
N TYR A 365 1.70 -28.53 3.79
CA TYR A 365 2.11 -28.84 2.42
C TYR A 365 2.69 -27.63 1.70
N SER A 366 2.22 -26.41 1.98
CA SER A 366 2.76 -25.18 1.39
C SER A 366 4.21 -24.94 1.80
N LEU A 367 4.51 -25.11 3.10
CA LEU A 367 5.87 -25.01 3.65
C LEU A 367 6.77 -26.12 3.13
N VAL A 368 6.27 -27.36 3.06
CA VAL A 368 7.03 -28.50 2.51
C VAL A 368 7.32 -28.28 1.03
N SER A 369 6.37 -27.73 0.26
CA SER A 369 6.58 -27.39 -1.15
C SER A 369 7.61 -26.28 -1.38
N ARG A 370 8.05 -25.53 -0.37
CA ARG A 370 9.16 -24.58 -0.57
C ARG A 370 10.49 -25.29 -0.80
N PHE A 371 10.65 -26.51 -0.27
CA PHE A 371 11.80 -27.35 -0.60
C PHE A 371 11.75 -27.83 -2.06
N TYR A 372 10.57 -27.89 -2.68
CA TYR A 372 10.38 -28.38 -4.05
C TYR A 372 9.29 -27.62 -4.79
N HIS A 373 9.64 -26.84 -5.81
CA HIS A 373 8.61 -26.18 -6.61
C HIS A 373 7.85 -27.19 -7.47
N LYS A 374 6.53 -27.26 -7.30
CA LYS A 374 5.59 -27.66 -8.36
C LYS A 374 5.20 -26.38 -9.10
N THR A 375 5.95 -26.00 -10.13
CA THR A 375 5.64 -24.81 -10.94
C THR A 375 4.31 -24.97 -11.67
N LEU A 376 3.37 -24.03 -11.46
CA LEU A 376 2.14 -23.94 -12.26
C LEU A 376 2.42 -23.74 -13.75
N GLU A 377 3.56 -23.13 -14.13
CA GLU A 377 4.03 -23.04 -15.52
C GLU A 377 4.38 -24.41 -16.13
N THR A 378 4.83 -25.38 -15.33
CA THR A 378 5.07 -26.75 -15.79
C THR A 378 3.75 -27.50 -15.98
N ILE A 379 2.72 -27.15 -15.19
CA ILE A 379 1.36 -27.69 -15.32
C ILE A 379 0.65 -27.16 -16.58
N SER A 380 0.86 -25.88 -16.96
CA SER A 380 0.21 -25.31 -18.16
C SER A 380 0.87 -25.70 -19.48
N ARG A 381 2.11 -26.22 -19.46
CA ARG A 381 2.86 -26.68 -20.65
C ARG A 381 2.88 -28.19 -20.82
N ALA A 382 2.30 -28.95 -19.90
CA ALA A 382 2.32 -30.41 -19.95
C ALA A 382 1.16 -30.97 -20.78
N ASP A 383 1.38 -31.14 -22.09
CA ASP A 383 0.51 -31.95 -22.97
C ASP A 383 0.68 -33.47 -22.72
N SER A 384 1.51 -33.89 -21.76
CA SER A 384 1.66 -35.29 -21.40
C SER A 384 1.88 -35.52 -19.91
N LYS A 385 1.32 -36.65 -19.45
CA LYS A 385 1.38 -37.18 -18.08
C LYS A 385 2.81 -37.40 -17.55
N GLU A 386 3.80 -37.40 -18.44
CA GLU A 386 5.23 -37.63 -18.14
C GLU A 386 5.95 -36.41 -17.53
N HIS A 387 5.41 -35.19 -17.70
CA HIS A 387 5.99 -33.97 -17.10
C HIS A 387 5.50 -33.70 -15.67
N LEU A 388 4.48 -34.43 -15.20
CA LEU A 388 3.89 -34.25 -13.87
C LEU A 388 4.69 -34.94 -12.74
N ASP A 389 5.61 -35.85 -13.08
CA ASP A 389 6.31 -36.71 -12.10
C ASP A 389 7.68 -36.19 -11.63
N LYS A 390 8.15 -35.03 -12.11
CA LYS A 390 9.48 -34.49 -11.75
C LYS A 390 9.36 -33.26 -10.86
N MET A 391 9.68 -33.44 -9.58
CA MET A 391 9.87 -32.35 -8.63
C MET A 391 11.21 -31.67 -8.91
N GLU A 392 11.19 -30.36 -9.17
CA GLU A 392 12.42 -29.57 -9.25
C GLU A 392 12.79 -29.05 -7.87
N ALA A 393 14.09 -29.04 -7.56
CA ALA A 393 14.61 -28.53 -6.31
C ALA A 393 14.22 -27.04 -6.16
N GLY A 394 13.50 -26.72 -5.09
CA GLY A 394 13.16 -25.35 -4.75
C GLY A 394 14.36 -24.59 -4.17
N PRO A 395 14.25 -23.27 -3.99
CA PRO A 395 15.33 -22.44 -3.45
C PRO A 395 15.77 -22.87 -2.04
N GLN A 396 14.89 -23.54 -1.29
CA GLN A 396 15.18 -24.05 0.06
C GLN A 396 15.70 -25.49 0.07
N ALA A 397 15.79 -26.19 -1.06
CA ALA A 397 16.22 -27.60 -1.10
C ALA A 397 17.62 -27.83 -0.48
N ALA A 398 18.51 -26.84 -0.58
CA ALA A 398 19.84 -26.90 0.00
C ALA A 398 19.83 -27.06 1.53
N LEU A 399 18.78 -26.57 2.22
CA LEU A 399 18.66 -26.67 3.67
C LEU A 399 18.56 -28.13 4.15
N LEU A 400 17.88 -29.00 3.38
CA LEU A 400 17.75 -30.43 3.71
C LEU A 400 19.11 -31.14 3.74
N LYS A 401 20.05 -30.69 2.90
CA LYS A 401 21.40 -31.25 2.78
C LYS A 401 22.38 -30.61 3.75
N ASN A 402 22.30 -29.29 3.90
CA ASN A 402 23.22 -28.52 4.72
C ASN A 402 22.91 -28.64 6.22
N PHE A 403 21.62 -28.78 6.57
CA PHE A 403 21.12 -28.80 7.96
C PHE A 403 20.06 -29.91 8.16
N PRO A 404 20.44 -31.19 8.03
CA PRO A 404 19.49 -32.31 8.04
C PRO A 404 18.79 -32.51 9.39
N GLU A 405 19.47 -32.24 10.52
CA GLU A 405 18.87 -32.36 11.85
C GLU A 405 17.81 -31.27 12.10
N GLU A 406 18.15 -30.03 11.81
CA GLU A 406 17.26 -28.89 11.94
C GLU A 406 16.09 -28.99 10.94
N SER A 407 16.34 -29.52 9.74
CA SER A 407 15.29 -29.77 8.76
C SER A 407 14.28 -30.80 9.29
N LEU A 408 14.74 -31.88 9.92
CA LEU A 408 13.85 -32.85 10.56
C LEU A 408 13.08 -32.21 11.72
N GLN A 409 13.75 -31.45 12.58
CA GLN A 409 13.10 -30.74 13.70
C GLN A 409 12.02 -29.76 13.21
N PHE A 410 12.29 -29.04 12.13
CA PHE A 410 11.32 -28.13 11.51
C PHE A 410 10.09 -28.89 11.01
N LEU A 411 10.27 -29.98 10.25
CA LEU A 411 9.17 -30.80 9.77
C LEU A 411 8.30 -31.33 10.91
N VAL A 412 8.92 -31.83 11.98
CA VAL A 412 8.22 -32.30 13.18
C VAL A 412 7.40 -31.19 13.83
N ALA A 413 7.89 -29.95 13.83
CA ALA A 413 7.21 -28.83 14.44
C ALA A 413 5.97 -28.34 13.65
N ILE A 414 5.96 -28.50 12.32
CA ILE A 414 4.91 -27.95 11.45
C ILE A 414 3.89 -28.99 10.94
N ILE A 415 4.21 -30.28 11.01
CA ILE A 415 3.35 -31.35 10.49
C ILE A 415 2.36 -31.81 11.57
N PRO A 416 1.04 -31.91 11.28
CA PRO A 416 0.06 -32.48 12.20
C PRO A 416 0.43 -33.88 12.66
N THR A 417 0.31 -34.17 13.95
CA THR A 417 0.59 -35.50 14.50
C THR A 417 -0.41 -36.55 14.03
N ASP A 418 -1.63 -36.13 13.67
CA ASP A 418 -2.67 -37.00 13.11
C ASP A 418 -2.58 -37.04 11.57
N PRO A 419 -2.22 -38.19 10.97
CA PRO A 419 -2.15 -38.35 9.53
C PRO A 419 -3.49 -38.16 8.80
N SER A 420 -4.63 -38.27 9.51
CA SER A 420 -5.95 -38.01 8.94
C SER A 420 -6.10 -36.55 8.47
N SER A 421 -5.33 -35.64 9.06
CA SER A 421 -5.31 -34.21 8.75
C SER A 421 -4.31 -33.84 7.64
N TRP A 422 -3.68 -34.84 7.01
CA TRP A 422 -2.66 -34.61 5.98
C TRP A 422 -3.29 -34.47 4.60
N TRP A 423 -3.56 -33.22 4.19
CA TRP A 423 -4.11 -32.87 2.88
C TRP A 423 -2.99 -32.38 1.94
N GLY A 424 -2.59 -33.19 0.96
CA GLY A 424 -1.54 -32.84 -0.01
C GLY A 424 -0.11 -32.87 0.54
N GLY A 425 0.90 -32.62 -0.30
CA GLY A 425 2.29 -32.44 0.13
C GLY A 425 3.04 -33.70 0.60
N ARG A 426 2.48 -34.91 0.42
CA ARG A 426 3.05 -36.15 0.97
C ARG A 426 4.23 -36.68 0.17
N GLU A 427 4.18 -36.53 -1.16
CA GLU A 427 5.28 -36.91 -2.04
C GLU A 427 6.49 -36.00 -1.76
N GLU A 428 6.23 -34.69 -1.66
CA GLU A 428 7.18 -33.67 -1.26
C GLU A 428 7.80 -34.02 0.11
N LEU A 429 6.96 -34.36 1.10
CA LEU A 429 7.42 -34.73 2.44
C LEU A 429 8.26 -36.01 2.42
N GLN A 430 7.83 -37.03 1.67
CA GLN A 430 8.60 -38.26 1.53
C GLN A 430 9.96 -38.00 0.88
N GLN A 431 10.01 -37.10 -0.10
CA GLN A 431 11.26 -36.70 -0.72
C GLN A 431 12.15 -35.91 0.25
N CYS A 432 11.59 -34.97 1.03
CA CYS A 432 12.34 -34.29 2.10
C CYS A 432 13.00 -35.30 3.05
N LEU A 433 12.25 -36.31 3.50
CA LEU A 433 12.76 -37.33 4.43
C LEU A 433 13.86 -38.19 3.82
N LYS A 434 13.79 -38.49 2.51
CA LYS A 434 14.84 -39.19 1.78
C LYS A 434 16.10 -38.33 1.69
N ASP A 435 15.98 -37.08 1.26
CA ASP A 435 17.11 -36.16 1.11
C ASP A 435 17.82 -35.90 2.46
N ILE A 436 17.05 -35.76 3.55
CA ILE A 436 17.60 -35.67 4.92
C ILE A 436 18.38 -36.94 5.27
N ALA A 437 17.84 -38.12 4.98
CA ALA A 437 18.48 -39.39 5.28
C ALA A 437 19.67 -39.73 4.36
N GLU A 438 19.73 -39.14 3.16
CA GLU A 438 20.90 -39.20 2.30
C GLU A 438 22.03 -38.30 2.82
N ALA A 439 21.67 -37.10 3.29
CA ALA A 439 22.63 -36.16 3.86
C ALA A 439 23.17 -36.64 5.23
N LYS A 440 22.32 -37.23 6.07
CA LYS A 440 22.71 -37.81 7.36
C LYS A 440 22.01 -39.16 7.61
N PRO A 441 22.63 -40.29 7.22
CA PRO A 441 22.03 -41.63 7.32
C PRO A 441 21.59 -42.06 8.72
N GLU A 442 22.25 -41.56 9.77
CA GLU A 442 21.93 -41.83 11.19
C GLU A 442 20.51 -41.39 11.56
N LEU A 443 19.94 -40.39 10.87
CA LEU A 443 18.58 -39.91 11.14
C LEU A 443 17.48 -40.92 10.78
N ARG A 444 17.80 -42.00 10.05
CA ARG A 444 16.84 -43.11 9.80
C ARG A 444 16.45 -43.84 11.09
N ASP A 445 17.32 -43.79 12.10
CA ASP A 445 17.07 -44.37 13.42
C ASP A 445 16.41 -43.38 14.38
N ASP A 446 16.24 -42.10 13.98
CA ASP A 446 15.49 -41.12 14.76
C ASP A 446 14.00 -41.47 14.78
N ARG A 447 13.43 -41.48 15.98
CA ARG A 447 12.04 -41.84 16.21
C ARG A 447 11.07 -40.97 15.41
N HIS A 448 11.32 -39.66 15.32
CA HIS A 448 10.43 -38.74 14.61
C HIS A 448 10.51 -38.95 13.10
N TRP A 449 11.71 -39.24 12.57
CA TRP A 449 11.87 -39.60 11.16
C TRP A 449 11.06 -40.86 10.83
N GLN A 450 11.15 -41.89 11.67
CA GLN A 450 10.42 -43.15 11.49
C GLN A 450 8.90 -42.94 11.54
N GLU A 451 8.41 -42.17 12.52
CA GLU A 451 7.00 -41.84 12.66
C GLU A 451 6.47 -41.08 11.43
N LEU A 452 7.17 -40.04 10.97
CA LEU A 452 6.77 -39.29 9.77
C LEU A 452 6.79 -40.16 8.50
N ASN A 453 7.85 -40.94 8.30
CA ASN A 453 7.99 -41.81 7.11
C ASN A 453 6.95 -42.93 7.08
N GLU A 454 6.64 -43.54 8.22
CA GLU A 454 5.59 -44.56 8.32
C GLU A 454 4.20 -43.97 8.05
N ASN A 455 3.92 -42.78 8.59
CA ASN A 455 2.66 -42.07 8.34
C ASN A 455 2.50 -41.68 6.85
N CYS A 456 3.59 -41.26 6.18
CA CYS A 456 3.58 -41.05 4.72
C CYS A 456 3.16 -42.31 3.95
N ARG A 457 3.60 -43.50 4.38
CA ARG A 457 3.33 -44.78 3.72
C ARG A 457 1.95 -45.36 4.02
N ARG A 458 1.46 -45.20 5.25
CA ARG A 458 0.16 -45.77 5.68
C ARG A 458 -1.01 -45.16 4.96
N ALA A 459 -0.93 -43.86 4.66
CA ALA A 459 -2.03 -43.13 4.08
C ALA A 459 -2.03 -43.13 2.53
N THR A 460 -1.15 -43.93 1.90
CA THR A 460 -1.13 -44.26 0.46
C THR A 460 -1.92 -45.54 0.13
N ARG A 461 -2.35 -46.29 1.15
CA ARG A 461 -3.30 -47.42 1.04
C ARG A 461 -4.70 -46.92 1.36
#